data_AF-A0A1Q6WK97-F1
#
_entry.id   AF-A0A1Q6WK97-F1
#
_cell.length_a   1.000
_cell.length_b   1.000
_cell.length_c   1.000
_cell.angle_alpha   90.00
_cell.angle_beta   90.00
_cell.angle_gamma   90.00
#
_symmetry.space_group_name_H-M   'P 1'
#
loop_
_entity.id
_entity.type
_entity.pdbx_description
1 polymer ?
#
loop_
_entity_poly.entity_id
_entity_poly.type
_entity_poly.pdbx_seq_one_letter_code
_entity_poly.pdbx_strand_id
1 'polypeptide(L)'
;MREALERVLGARIGHVRVIEHSWYARAHGRAVATTRRGRIYLSGSATEFFANPWLMLHEYCHVIRQWEAGTLTLARYAGEWLRHGYWNNRFEVEARAFADSHVADLHTLLARTPTPPPARLS
;
A
#
# COMPACT_ATOMS: atom_id res chain seq x y z
N MET A 1 -10.99 -8.29 4.02
CA MET A 1 -9.78 -7.56 3.58
C MET A 1 -10.11 -6.28 2.79
N ARG A 2 -10.64 -6.36 1.57
CA ARG A 2 -10.95 -5.19 0.73
C ARG A 2 -11.76 -4.12 1.46
N GLU A 3 -12.92 -4.46 1.98
CA GLU A 3 -13.83 -3.52 2.65
C GLU A 3 -13.19 -2.85 3.86
N ALA A 4 -12.42 -3.62 4.65
CA ALA A 4 -11.67 -3.09 5.79
C ALA A 4 -10.65 -2.03 5.36
N LEU A 5 -9.90 -2.31 4.29
CA LEU A 5 -8.90 -1.40 3.75
C LEU A 5 -9.54 -0.15 3.11
N GLU A 6 -10.64 -0.30 2.37
CA GLU A 6 -11.41 0.82 1.82
C GLU A 6 -11.98 1.72 2.92
N ARG A 7 -12.43 1.12 4.04
CA ARG A 7 -12.91 1.86 5.21
C ARG A 7 -11.81 2.68 5.86
N VAL A 8 -10.62 2.10 6.04
CA VAL A 8 -9.45 2.79 6.61
C VAL A 8 -8.96 3.92 5.69
N LEU A 9 -8.90 3.66 4.38
CA LEU A 9 -8.44 4.65 3.40
C LEU A 9 -9.50 5.73 3.10
N GLY A 10 -10.77 5.48 3.41
CA GLY A 10 -11.89 6.35 3.04
C GLY A 10 -12.13 6.42 1.52
N ALA A 11 -11.64 5.45 0.76
CA ALA A 11 -11.70 5.44 -0.70
C ALA A 11 -11.81 4.02 -1.25
N ARG A 12 -12.42 3.88 -2.43
CA ARG A 12 -12.48 2.60 -3.15
C ARG A 12 -11.08 2.23 -3.66
N ILE A 13 -10.73 0.95 -3.58
CA ILE A 13 -9.43 0.43 -4.03
C ILE A 13 -9.56 -0.61 -5.14
N GLY A 14 -10.78 -0.88 -5.61
CA GLY A 14 -11.09 -1.89 -6.64
C GLY A 14 -10.26 -1.76 -7.93
N HIS A 15 -9.85 -0.53 -8.28
CA HIS A 15 -9.06 -0.24 -9.47
C HIS A 15 -7.55 -0.43 -9.29
N VAL A 16 -7.06 -0.52 -8.06
CA VAL A 16 -5.63 -0.65 -7.78
C VAL A 16 -5.17 -2.07 -8.11
N ARG A 17 -4.20 -2.17 -9.02
CA ARG A 17 -3.59 -3.45 -9.40
C ARG A 17 -2.32 -3.71 -8.61
N VAL A 18 -2.29 -4.82 -7.89
CA VAL A 18 -1.08 -5.36 -7.26
C VAL A 18 -0.43 -6.34 -8.24
N ILE A 19 0.83 -6.08 -8.59
CA ILE A 19 1.59 -6.84 -9.59
C ILE A 19 2.77 -7.49 -8.87
N GLU A 20 2.68 -8.81 -8.69
CA GLU A 20 3.67 -9.64 -8.02
C GLU A 20 4.92 -9.86 -8.87
N HIS A 21 6.04 -10.24 -8.22
CA HIS A 21 7.30 -10.65 -8.86
C HIS A 21 7.77 -9.71 -9.99
N SER A 22 7.50 -8.41 -9.83
CA SER A 22 7.75 -7.42 -10.85
C SER A 22 9.24 -7.17 -11.03
N TRP A 23 9.72 -7.36 -12.26
CA TRP A 23 11.09 -6.97 -12.62
C TRP A 23 11.36 -5.49 -12.33
N TYR A 24 10.33 -4.65 -12.47
CA TYR A 24 10.43 -3.22 -12.19
C TYR A 24 10.79 -2.98 -10.73
N ALA A 25 10.07 -3.61 -9.79
CA ALA A 25 10.38 -3.50 -8.37
C ALA A 25 11.75 -4.11 -8.03
N ARG A 26 12.09 -5.27 -8.61
CA ARG A 26 13.39 -5.94 -8.40
C ARG A 26 14.57 -5.10 -8.90
N ALA A 27 14.38 -4.31 -9.96
CA ALA A 27 15.40 -3.40 -10.46
C ALA A 27 15.63 -2.19 -9.54
N HIS A 28 14.69 -1.88 -8.63
CA HIS A 28 14.85 -0.84 -7.60
C HIS A 28 15.61 -1.33 -6.36
N GLY A 29 16.47 -2.34 -6.54
CA GLY A 29 17.38 -2.84 -5.52
C GLY A 29 16.64 -3.47 -4.34
N ARG A 30 16.74 -2.84 -3.15
CA ARG A 30 16.17 -3.36 -1.89
C ARG A 30 14.69 -3.01 -1.69
N ALA A 31 14.04 -2.41 -2.69
CA ALA A 31 12.63 -2.06 -2.61
C ALA A 31 11.75 -3.32 -2.55
N VAL A 32 10.96 -3.46 -1.48
CA VAL A 32 9.95 -4.52 -1.36
C VAL A 32 8.77 -4.23 -2.29
N ALA A 33 8.40 -2.96 -2.42
CA ALA A 33 7.38 -2.48 -3.33
C ALA A 33 7.76 -1.14 -3.95
N THR A 34 7.14 -0.83 -5.09
CA THR A 34 7.17 0.50 -5.71
C THR A 34 5.77 0.82 -6.24
N THR A 35 5.39 2.11 -6.26
CA THR A 35 4.02 2.51 -6.58
C THR A 35 3.96 3.49 -7.75
N ARG A 36 2.82 3.45 -8.43
CA ARG A 36 2.38 4.45 -9.41
C ARG A 36 0.86 4.59 -9.30
N ARG A 37 0.29 5.53 -10.07
CA ARG A 37 -1.16 5.70 -10.16
C ARG A 37 -1.86 4.37 -10.50
N GLY A 38 -2.77 3.94 -9.63
CA GLY A 38 -3.52 2.68 -9.72
C GLY A 38 -2.70 1.39 -9.68
N ARG A 39 -1.42 1.42 -9.28
CA ARG A 39 -0.54 0.23 -9.35
C ARG A 39 0.44 0.15 -8.18
N ILE A 40 0.58 -1.06 -7.65
CA ILE A 40 1.61 -1.45 -6.68
C ILE A 40 2.42 -2.59 -7.32
N TYR A 41 3.72 -2.41 -7.47
CA TYR A 41 4.64 -3.42 -8.01
C TYR A 41 5.44 -4.01 -6.86
N LEU A 42 5.37 -5.32 -6.67
CA LEU A 42 6.07 -6.04 -5.61
C LEU A 42 7.29 -6.75 -6.18
N SER A 43 8.40 -6.78 -5.43
CA SER A 43 9.53 -7.65 -5.78
C SER A 43 9.26 -9.12 -5.42
N GLY A 44 8.42 -9.37 -4.40
CA GLY A 44 7.96 -10.68 -3.93
C GLY A 44 6.50 -10.99 -4.29
N SER A 45 5.85 -11.84 -3.48
CA SER A 45 4.46 -12.27 -3.67
C SER A 45 3.46 -11.30 -3.02
N ALA A 46 2.23 -11.24 -3.55
CA ALA A 46 1.13 -10.51 -2.95
C ALA A 46 0.65 -11.21 -1.67
N THR A 47 0.82 -12.53 -1.55
CA THR A 47 0.54 -13.24 -0.30
C THR A 47 1.37 -12.66 0.86
N GLU A 48 2.67 -12.49 0.68
CA GLU A 48 3.55 -11.88 1.69
C GLU A 48 3.18 -10.41 1.93
N PHE A 49 2.87 -9.66 0.88
CA PHE A 49 2.43 -8.26 0.98
C PHE A 49 1.12 -8.14 1.79
N PHE A 50 0.12 -8.97 1.49
CA PHE A 50 -1.17 -8.95 2.18
C PHE A 50 -1.10 -9.54 3.60
N ALA A 51 -0.04 -10.28 3.92
CA ALA A 51 0.26 -10.72 5.28
C ALA A 51 0.94 -9.63 6.14
N ASN A 52 1.30 -8.48 5.55
CA ASN A 52 1.89 -7.35 6.26
C ASN A 52 0.99 -6.10 6.20
N PRO A 53 0.04 -5.93 7.15
CA PRO A 53 -0.93 -4.84 7.13
C PRO A 53 -0.31 -3.45 7.16
N TRP A 54 0.83 -3.29 7.84
CA TRP A 54 1.54 -2.00 7.87
C TRP A 54 2.06 -1.63 6.48
N LEU A 55 2.73 -2.58 5.81
CA LEU A 55 3.24 -2.37 4.45
C LEU A 55 2.10 -2.12 3.47
N MET A 56 0.98 -2.84 3.60
CA MET A 56 -0.22 -2.56 2.80
C MET A 56 -0.67 -1.11 2.94
N LEU A 57 -0.86 -0.63 4.17
CA LEU A 57 -1.33 0.73 4.40
C LEU A 57 -0.36 1.78 3.84
N HIS A 58 0.94 1.54 4.00
CA HIS A 58 2.00 2.38 3.43
C HIS A 58 1.88 2.50 1.91
N GLU A 59 1.86 1.38 1.19
CA GLU A 59 1.83 1.39 -0.28
C GLU A 59 0.48 1.88 -0.84
N TYR A 60 -0.65 1.53 -0.21
CA TYR A 60 -1.95 2.04 -0.62
C TYR A 60 -2.09 3.54 -0.35
N CYS A 61 -1.45 4.08 0.70
CA CYS A 61 -1.39 5.53 0.93
C CYS A 61 -0.69 6.24 -0.22
N HIS A 62 0.45 5.73 -0.69
CA HIS A 62 1.12 6.27 -1.88
C HIS A 62 0.19 6.30 -3.09
N VAL A 63 -0.53 5.21 -3.37
CA VAL A 63 -1.41 5.15 -4.55
C VAL A 63 -2.60 6.11 -4.41
N ILE A 64 -3.38 5.97 -3.34
CA ILE A 64 -4.67 6.64 -3.20
C ILE A 64 -4.50 8.11 -2.80
N ARG A 65 -3.74 8.39 -1.74
CA ARG A 65 -3.65 9.73 -1.16
C ARG A 65 -2.61 10.61 -1.83
N GLN A 66 -1.68 10.03 -2.59
CA GLN A 66 -0.58 10.78 -3.16
C GLN A 66 -0.52 10.77 -4.70
N TRP A 67 -0.44 9.59 -5.33
CA TRP A 67 -0.41 9.48 -6.79
C TRP A 67 -1.74 9.90 -7.42
N GLU A 68 -2.86 9.41 -6.88
CA GLU A 68 -4.20 9.69 -7.42
C GLU A 68 -4.68 11.10 -7.07
N ALA A 69 -4.28 11.62 -5.91
CA ALA A 69 -4.49 13.02 -5.54
C ALA A 69 -3.61 14.01 -6.35
N GLY A 70 -2.62 13.51 -7.10
CA GLY A 70 -1.68 14.34 -7.88
C GLY A 70 -0.62 15.06 -7.04
N THR A 71 -0.52 14.78 -5.74
CA THR A 71 0.48 15.39 -4.86
C THR A 71 1.86 14.75 -5.03
N LEU A 72 1.91 13.47 -5.42
CA LEU A 72 3.13 12.74 -5.72
C LEU A 72 3.35 12.62 -7.23
N THR A 73 4.53 13.06 -7.66
CA THR A 73 5.07 12.80 -9.00
C THR A 73 6.51 12.32 -8.85
N LEU A 74 7.06 11.63 -9.87
CA LEU A 74 8.45 11.20 -9.83
C LEU A 74 9.41 12.36 -9.61
N ALA A 75 9.18 13.50 -10.26
CA ALA A 75 10.00 14.69 -10.13
C ALA A 75 9.96 15.29 -8.71
N ARG A 76 8.76 15.37 -8.10
CA ARG A 76 8.63 15.84 -6.72
C ARG A 76 9.30 14.88 -5.75
N TYR A 77 9.12 13.57 -5.94
CA TYR A 77 9.76 12.57 -5.10
C TYR A 77 11.28 12.65 -5.18
N ALA A 78 11.86 12.70 -6.39
CA ALA A 78 13.29 12.81 -6.59
C ALA A 78 13.85 14.12 -6.02
N GLY A 79 13.12 15.24 -6.18
CA GLY A 79 13.50 16.52 -5.61
C GLY A 79 13.50 16.54 -4.08
N GLU A 80 12.55 15.86 -3.44
CA GLU A 80 12.54 15.69 -1.97
C GLU A 80 13.67 14.76 -1.51
N TRP A 81 13.86 13.65 -2.23
CA TRP A 81 14.93 12.70 -1.95
C TRP A 81 16.32 13.33 -2.04
N LEU A 82 16.58 14.15 -3.05
CA LEU A 82 17.86 14.85 -3.19
C LEU A 82 18.12 15.86 -2.06
N ARG A 83 17.07 16.50 -1.54
CA ARG A 83 17.17 17.53 -0.50
C ARG A 83 17.24 16.95 0.92
N HIS A 84 16.51 15.86 1.18
CA HIS A 84 16.26 15.37 2.54
C HIS A 84 16.65 13.90 2.74
N GLY A 85 17.04 13.19 1.67
CA GLY A 85 17.25 11.76 1.68
C GLY A 85 15.94 10.97 1.69
N TYR A 86 16.04 9.63 1.67
CA TYR A 86 14.86 8.75 1.60
C TYR A 86 14.06 8.79 2.91
N TRP A 87 14.75 8.69 4.05
CA TRP A 87 14.06 8.63 5.34
C TRP A 87 13.25 9.89 5.63
N ASN A 88 13.77 11.08 5.34
CA ASN A 88 13.05 12.34 5.59
C ASN A 88 12.25 12.83 4.37
N ASN A 89 12.11 12.02 3.32
CA ASN A 89 11.25 12.37 2.20
C ASN A 89 9.81 12.50 2.71
N ARG A 90 9.19 13.68 2.51
CA ARG A 90 7.86 13.97 3.07
C ARG A 90 6.80 12.95 2.67
N PHE A 91 6.90 12.37 1.47
CA PHE A 91 5.95 11.36 0.99
C PHE A 91 6.07 10.05 1.76
N GLU A 92 7.29 9.64 2.07
CA GLU A 92 7.61 8.46 2.88
C GLU A 92 7.21 8.67 4.34
N VAL A 93 7.47 9.86 4.89
CA VAL A 93 7.07 10.24 6.26
C VAL A 93 5.55 10.19 6.40
N GLU A 94 4.81 10.77 5.45
CA GLU A 94 3.35 10.73 5.45
C GLU A 94 2.80 9.30 5.35
N ALA A 95 3.36 8.48 4.45
CA ALA A 95 2.92 7.10 4.26
C ALA A 95 3.19 6.23 5.51
N ARG A 96 4.34 6.42 6.18
CA ARG A 96 4.63 5.77 7.47
C ARG A 96 3.67 6.23 8.57
N ALA A 97 3.50 7.54 8.73
CA ALA A 97 2.58 8.08 9.74
C ALA A 97 1.13 7.60 9.53
N PHE A 98 0.70 7.48 8.27
CA PHE A 98 -0.60 6.91 7.94
C PHE A 98 -0.70 5.43 8.36
N ALA A 99 0.30 4.61 8.01
CA ALA A 99 0.33 3.20 8.38
C ALA A 99 0.35 3.02 9.91
N ASP A 100 1.21 3.76 10.61
CA ASP A 100 1.33 3.73 12.07
C ASP A 100 0.00 4.06 12.75
N SER A 101 -0.73 5.05 12.23
CA SER A 101 -1.99 5.51 12.83
C SER A 101 -3.16 4.55 12.61
N HIS A 102 -3.14 3.73 11.55
CA HIS A 102 -4.31 2.94 11.14
C HIS A 102 -4.11 1.42 11.17
N VAL A 103 -2.89 0.93 11.44
CA VAL A 103 -2.62 -0.52 11.44
C VAL A 103 -3.46 -1.27 12.48
N ALA A 104 -3.66 -0.69 13.67
CA ALA A 104 -4.50 -1.27 14.72
C ALA A 104 -5.98 -1.36 14.33
N ASP A 105 -6.51 -0.33 13.68
CA ASP A 105 -7.89 -0.31 13.18
C ASP A 105 -8.08 -1.34 12.08
N LEU A 106 -7.12 -1.43 11.15
CA LEU A 106 -7.16 -2.43 10.09
C LEU A 106 -7.16 -3.85 10.69
N HIS A 107 -6.27 -4.14 11.64
CA HIS A 107 -6.27 -5.44 12.34
C HIS A 107 -7.62 -5.76 12.98
N THR A 108 -8.21 -4.79 13.67
CA THR A 108 -9.52 -4.94 14.30
C THR A 108 -10.62 -5.27 13.28
N LEU A 109 -10.63 -4.58 12.14
CA LEU A 109 -11.61 -4.81 11.08
C LEU A 109 -11.41 -6.17 10.40
N LEU A 110 -10.17 -6.61 10.22
CA LEU A 110 -9.86 -7.92 9.65
C LEU A 110 -10.27 -9.07 10.58
N ALA A 111 -10.05 -8.93 11.89
CA ALA A 111 -10.49 -9.91 12.89
C ALA A 111 -12.02 -10.03 12.99
N ARG A 112 -12.75 -8.95 12.67
CA ARG A 112 -14.22 -8.92 12.71
C ARG A 112 -14.89 -9.47 11.46
N THR A 113 -14.15 -9.80 10.40
CA THR A 113 -14.75 -10.38 9.19
C THR A 113 -14.98 -11.88 9.43
N PRO A 114 -16.22 -12.35 9.63
CA PRO A 114 -16.47 -13.77 9.86
C PRO A 114 -16.04 -14.58 8.62
N THR A 115 -15.35 -15.69 8.83
CA THR A 115 -15.14 -16.70 7.80
C THR A 115 -16.51 -17.13 7.27
N PRO A 116 -16.78 -17.08 5.95
CA PRO A 116 -18.04 -17.62 5.43
C PRO A 116 -18.14 -19.09 5.83
N PRO A 117 -19.32 -19.57 6.28
CA PRO A 117 -19.49 -20.98 6.59
C PRO A 117 -19.13 -21.82 5.36
N PRO A 118 -18.55 -23.02 5.53
CA PRO A 118 -18.21 -23.87 4.41
C PRO A 118 -19.46 -24.09 3.54
N ALA A 119 -19.29 -23.97 2.23
CA ALA A 119 -20.36 -24.20 1.28
C ALA A 119 -20.95 -25.59 1.53
N ARG A 120 -22.23 -25.64 1.91
CA ARG A 120 -22.96 -26.92 1.96
C ARG A 120 -23.00 -27.48 0.54
N LEU A 121 -22.39 -28.64 0.35
CA LEU A 121 -22.62 -29.47 -0.83
C LEU A 121 -24.06 -29.99 -0.72
N SER A 122 -24.92 -29.57 -1.65
CA SER A 122 -26.24 -30.16 -1.89
C SER A 122 -26.12 -31.25 -2.95
#